data_AF-A0A5F1ZRX5-F1
#
_entry.id   AF-A0A5F1ZRX5-F1
#
_cell.length_a   1.000
_cell.length_b   1.000
_cell.length_c   1.000
_cell.angle_alpha   90.00
_cell.angle_beta   90.00
_cell.angle_gamma   90.00
#
_symmetry.space_group_name_H-M   'P 1'
#
loop_
_entity.id
_entity.type
_entity.pdbx_description
1 polymer ?
#
loop_
_entity_poly.entity_id
_entity_poly.type
_entity_poly.pdbx_seq_one_letter_code
_entity_poly.pdbx_strand_id
1 'polypeptide(L)'
;MKTKTILIIVSISMILPFLGNCGGGSSSGNSSTATLLSLASLENDPVADASSSGIDSVMESMETLTIENAQVAKLYHPQPPKQLALSDRIVEFLFPSLEALDSTIYCLGGGSYTRTVTSGTDFYDGPSASFSVTRSLNSCKFLPFGASYHNGDTQVYWNNLSASAPYIQAGTQLRIAPNRSITNTRRVNKTFTIIGNGSTIPSPGNQDIGLSVDWSSASSSGSSYTLSINETRGVKNDEGTDIVRHVVTTPSSLSITTDKNAGTRVVDGTVKVDHQIAGFIVTLTFNSATWNYTNCLPVSGDISLTVTGTKTATGSIALSTGSLSYEYSGPRRNSSGTIDPGGCQ
;
A
#
# COMPACT_ATOMS: atom_id res chain seq x y z
N MET A 1 -20.97 -33.46 -6.61
CA MET A 1 -20.12 -32.32 -7.04
C MET A 1 -18.68 -32.67 -6.72
N LYS A 2 -17.78 -32.65 -7.71
CA LYS A 2 -16.37 -33.01 -7.55
C LYS A 2 -15.54 -31.73 -7.50
N THR A 3 -15.00 -31.41 -6.33
CA THR A 3 -14.02 -30.34 -6.12
C THR A 3 -12.73 -30.72 -6.87
N LYS A 4 -12.31 -29.92 -7.85
CA LYS A 4 -11.03 -30.11 -8.54
C LYS A 4 -9.97 -29.27 -7.85
N THR A 5 -9.14 -29.92 -7.02
CA THR A 5 -7.90 -29.32 -6.52
C THR A 5 -6.85 -29.38 -7.63
N ILE A 6 -6.41 -28.22 -8.13
CA ILE A 6 -5.32 -28.13 -9.11
C ILE A 6 -4.02 -27.85 -8.33
N LEU A 7 -3.15 -28.86 -8.26
CA LEU A 7 -1.79 -28.75 -7.70
C LEU A 7 -0.81 -28.57 -8.87
N ILE A 8 -0.11 -27.43 -8.93
CA ILE A 8 0.93 -27.18 -9.94
C ILE A 8 2.27 -27.07 -9.22
N ILE A 9 3.15 -28.04 -9.46
CA ILE A 9 4.54 -28.05 -8.99
C ILE A 9 5.38 -27.35 -10.06
N VAL A 10 5.91 -26.17 -9.75
CA VAL A 10 6.87 -25.47 -10.62
C VAL A 10 8.28 -25.89 -10.22
N SER A 11 8.95 -26.66 -11.08
CA SER A 11 10.36 -27.03 -10.90
C SER A 11 11.26 -25.86 -11.30
N ILE A 12 11.89 -25.20 -10.32
CA ILE A 12 12.89 -24.15 -10.57
C ILE A 12 14.27 -24.81 -10.58
N SER A 13 14.89 -24.87 -11.77
CA SER A 13 16.29 -25.25 -11.92
C SER A 13 17.18 -24.11 -11.41
N MET A 14 17.92 -24.36 -10.32
CA MET A 14 18.86 -23.42 -9.71
C MET A 14 20.05 -23.14 -10.64
N ILE A 15 20.29 -21.87 -10.93
CA ILE A 15 21.59 -21.36 -11.38
C ILE A 15 22.29 -20.78 -10.14
N LEU A 16 23.35 -21.44 -9.69
CA LEU A 16 24.28 -20.98 -8.65
C LEU A 16 25.19 -19.87 -9.22
N PRO A 17 25.36 -18.73 -8.52
CA PRO A 17 26.60 -17.99 -8.60
C PRO A 17 27.51 -18.35 -7.43
N PHE A 18 28.76 -18.60 -7.78
CA PHE A 18 29.90 -18.82 -6.90
C PHE A 18 30.01 -17.75 -5.80
N LEU A 19 30.10 -18.19 -4.55
CA LEU A 19 30.51 -17.38 -3.41
C LEU A 19 32.04 -17.21 -3.44
N GLY A 20 32.48 -15.95 -3.51
CA GLY A 20 33.83 -15.53 -3.21
C GLY A 20 34.12 -15.61 -1.71
N ASN A 21 35.21 -16.29 -1.39
CA ASN A 21 35.84 -16.42 -0.09
C ASN A 21 36.42 -15.09 0.40
N CYS A 22 36.10 -14.67 1.62
CA CYS A 22 36.91 -13.78 2.45
C CYS A 22 36.73 -14.23 3.91
N GLY A 23 37.81 -14.77 4.50
CA GLY A 23 37.84 -15.22 5.88
C GLY A 23 38.19 -14.12 6.87
N GLY A 24 38.07 -14.47 8.16
CA GLY A 24 38.83 -13.83 9.23
C GLY A 24 38.06 -13.57 10.53
N GLY A 25 38.38 -14.36 11.56
CA GLY A 25 38.65 -13.80 12.89
C GLY A 25 37.51 -13.76 13.91
N SER A 26 37.54 -14.70 14.84
CA SER A 26 36.82 -14.70 16.13
C SER A 26 37.23 -13.52 17.02
N SER A 27 36.28 -12.90 17.73
CA SER A 27 36.44 -12.52 19.16
C SER A 27 35.13 -12.00 19.77
N SER A 28 34.91 -12.46 21.00
CA SER A 28 33.87 -12.14 21.96
C SER A 28 33.88 -10.69 22.43
N GLY A 29 32.71 -10.11 22.71
CA GLY A 29 32.59 -8.88 23.50
C GLY A 29 31.14 -8.43 23.69
N ASN A 30 30.69 -8.39 24.95
CA ASN A 30 29.44 -7.78 25.40
C ASN A 30 29.16 -6.41 24.75
N SER A 31 27.95 -6.16 24.24
CA SER A 31 27.42 -4.80 24.14
C SER A 31 25.88 -4.77 24.16
N SER A 32 25.29 -4.76 25.35
CA SER A 32 23.88 -4.40 25.59
C SER A 32 23.59 -2.90 25.33
N THR A 33 24.46 -2.21 24.59
CA THR A 33 24.38 -0.81 24.20
C THR A 33 24.09 -0.60 22.71
N ALA A 34 24.12 -1.66 21.89
CA ALA A 34 23.76 -1.59 20.48
C ALA A 34 22.24 -1.46 20.25
N THR A 35 21.42 -1.92 21.20
CA THR A 35 19.95 -1.90 21.10
C THR A 35 19.34 -0.52 21.40
N LEU A 36 20.06 0.35 22.12
CA LEU A 36 19.65 1.75 22.33
C LEU A 36 20.11 2.67 21.19
N LEU A 37 21.19 2.32 20.48
CA LEU A 37 21.61 3.02 19.25
C LEU A 37 20.83 2.56 18.01
N SER A 38 20.24 1.36 17.99
CA SER A 38 19.35 0.94 16.90
C SER A 38 18.00 1.66 16.93
N LEU A 39 17.52 2.10 18.10
CA LEU A 39 16.36 3.00 18.22
C LEU A 39 16.67 4.44 17.77
N ALA A 40 17.95 4.85 17.77
CA ALA A 40 18.38 6.15 17.26
C ALA A 40 18.43 6.23 15.72
N SER A 41 17.99 5.17 15.01
CA SER A 41 17.92 5.08 13.54
C SER A 41 16.50 5.19 12.98
N LEU A 42 15.52 5.61 13.79
CA LEU A 42 14.39 6.39 13.27
C LEU A 42 15.02 7.55 12.49
N GLU A 43 14.61 7.79 11.24
CA GLU A 43 15.13 8.92 10.44
C GLU A 43 15.30 10.11 11.39
N ASN A 44 16.49 10.73 11.45
CA ASN A 44 16.92 11.71 12.48
C ASN A 44 16.01 12.95 12.62
N ASP A 45 14.89 12.92 11.92
CA ASP A 45 13.89 13.92 11.75
C ASP A 45 12.48 13.32 11.82
N PRO A 46 11.76 13.46 12.94
CA PRO A 46 10.40 12.95 13.06
C PRO A 46 9.41 13.65 12.11
N VAL A 47 9.75 14.83 11.56
CA VAL A 47 8.94 15.47 10.51
C VAL A 47 9.07 14.69 9.20
N ALA A 48 10.27 14.21 8.87
CA ALA A 48 10.49 13.38 7.69
C ALA A 48 9.76 12.03 7.83
N ASP A 49 9.85 11.40 9.00
CA ASP A 49 9.16 10.13 9.30
C ASP A 49 7.63 10.27 9.20
N ALA A 50 7.05 11.33 9.78
CA ALA A 50 5.63 11.63 9.64
C ALA A 50 5.23 11.95 8.19
N SER A 51 6.06 12.68 7.45
CA SER A 51 5.80 12.98 6.03
C SER A 51 5.84 11.72 5.17
N SER A 52 6.83 10.86 5.40
CA SER A 52 6.98 9.56 4.76
C SER A 52 5.75 8.69 5.03
N SER A 53 5.29 8.64 6.27
CA SER A 53 4.07 7.92 6.65
C SER A 53 2.81 8.41 5.91
N GLY A 54 2.69 9.71 5.63
CA GLY A 54 1.58 10.27 4.87
C GLY A 54 1.66 9.92 3.38
N ILE A 55 2.86 9.98 2.80
CA ILE A 55 3.09 9.61 1.39
C ILE A 55 2.88 8.10 1.21
N ASP A 56 3.51 7.28 2.05
CA ASP A 56 3.40 5.81 2.02
C ASP A 56 1.93 5.38 2.08
N SER A 57 1.10 6.06 2.88
CA SER A 57 -0.34 5.80 2.95
C SER A 57 -1.07 6.01 1.62
N VAL A 58 -0.79 7.12 0.93
CA VAL A 58 -1.35 7.37 -0.41
C VAL A 58 -0.85 6.32 -1.41
N MET A 59 0.43 5.97 -1.35
CA MET A 59 1.04 5.03 -2.30
C MET A 59 0.56 3.59 -2.11
N GLU A 60 0.49 3.12 -0.87
CA GLU A 60 -0.04 1.80 -0.53
C GLU A 60 -1.53 1.68 -0.89
N SER A 61 -2.30 2.77 -0.77
CA SER A 61 -3.70 2.81 -1.20
C SER A 61 -3.81 2.62 -2.72
N MET A 62 -2.99 3.35 -3.47
CA MET A 62 -2.90 3.26 -4.92
C MET A 62 -2.47 1.88 -5.40
N GLU A 63 -1.50 1.27 -4.73
CA GLU A 63 -1.11 -0.10 -4.96
C GLU A 63 -2.26 -1.06 -4.69
N THR A 64 -2.94 -0.92 -3.55
CA THR A 64 -4.03 -1.80 -3.19
C THR A 64 -5.10 -1.77 -4.28
N LEU A 65 -5.38 -0.60 -4.87
CA LEU A 65 -6.27 -0.47 -6.02
C LEU A 65 -5.74 -1.14 -7.29
N THR A 66 -4.42 -1.11 -7.54
CA THR A 66 -3.79 -1.88 -8.63
C THR A 66 -3.99 -3.38 -8.42
N ILE A 67 -3.70 -3.87 -7.21
CA ILE A 67 -3.82 -5.28 -6.80
C ILE A 67 -5.27 -5.77 -6.89
N GLU A 68 -6.24 -4.92 -6.56
CA GLU A 68 -7.67 -5.23 -6.71
C GLU A 68 -8.15 -5.21 -8.17
N ASN A 69 -7.29 -4.77 -9.10
CA ASN A 69 -7.68 -4.39 -10.46
C ASN A 69 -8.90 -3.43 -10.46
N ALA A 70 -9.00 -2.65 -9.37
CA ALA A 70 -10.10 -1.76 -9.02
C ALA A 70 -10.19 -0.55 -9.94
N GLN A 71 -9.32 -0.42 -10.93
CA GLN A 71 -9.25 0.78 -11.74
C GLN A 71 -10.07 0.70 -13.02
N VAL A 72 -10.36 -0.51 -13.55
CA VAL A 72 -11.09 -0.67 -14.84
C VAL A 72 -12.07 -1.86 -14.91
N ALA A 73 -12.12 -2.76 -13.93
CA ALA A 73 -13.12 -3.83 -13.90
C ALA A 73 -13.27 -4.60 -15.23
N LYS A 74 -12.26 -5.38 -15.62
CA LYS A 74 -12.46 -6.33 -16.73
C LYS A 74 -13.11 -7.60 -16.18
N LEU A 75 -14.22 -8.05 -16.77
CA LEU A 75 -14.61 -9.45 -16.59
C LEU A 75 -13.54 -10.30 -17.25
N TYR A 76 -12.96 -11.24 -16.53
CA TYR A 76 -12.17 -12.28 -17.16
C TYR A 76 -13.12 -13.38 -17.65
N HIS A 77 -13.41 -13.38 -18.95
CA HIS A 77 -13.74 -14.64 -19.60
C HIS A 77 -12.42 -15.33 -19.89
N PRO A 78 -12.20 -16.61 -19.49
CA PRO A 78 -11.01 -17.36 -19.88
C PRO A 78 -10.88 -17.36 -21.39
N GLN A 79 -10.07 -16.45 -21.91
CA GLN A 79 -9.77 -16.36 -23.33
C GLN A 79 -8.68 -17.37 -23.65
N PRO A 80 -8.72 -17.97 -24.86
CA PRO A 80 -7.64 -18.85 -25.32
C PRO A 80 -6.30 -18.10 -25.26
N PRO A 81 -5.19 -18.83 -25.05
CA PRO A 81 -3.93 -18.26 -24.58
C PRO A 81 -3.39 -17.22 -25.55
N LYS A 82 -3.54 -15.94 -25.22
CA LYS A 82 -2.76 -14.86 -25.84
C LYS A 82 -1.34 -14.90 -25.30
N GLN A 83 -0.37 -14.58 -26.15
CA GLN A 83 1.04 -14.41 -25.77
C GLN A 83 1.18 -13.11 -24.96
N LEU A 84 0.77 -13.15 -23.71
CA LEU A 84 1.11 -12.13 -22.72
C LEU A 84 2.54 -12.38 -22.24
N ALA A 85 3.26 -11.31 -21.90
CA ALA A 85 4.56 -11.43 -21.25
C ALA A 85 4.40 -12.25 -19.95
N LEU A 86 5.43 -13.01 -19.58
CA LEU A 86 5.38 -13.87 -18.38
C LEU A 86 5.04 -13.06 -17.12
N SER A 87 5.53 -11.82 -17.02
CA SER A 87 5.19 -10.89 -15.95
C SER A 87 3.69 -10.55 -15.90
N ASP A 88 3.09 -10.29 -17.06
CA ASP A 88 1.65 -9.95 -17.14
C ASP A 88 0.80 -11.16 -16.81
N ARG A 89 1.20 -12.36 -17.27
CA ARG A 89 0.54 -13.62 -16.88
C ARG A 89 0.64 -13.90 -15.40
N ILE A 90 1.77 -13.60 -14.78
CA ILE A 90 1.98 -13.77 -13.35
C ILE A 90 1.12 -12.77 -12.57
N VAL A 91 1.12 -11.49 -12.93
CA VAL A 91 0.27 -10.48 -12.29
C VAL A 91 -1.22 -10.79 -12.48
N GLU A 92 -1.62 -11.19 -13.69
CA GLU A 92 -3.01 -11.56 -14.02
C GLU A 92 -3.44 -12.86 -13.32
N PHE A 93 -2.54 -13.83 -13.15
CA PHE A 93 -2.79 -15.07 -12.41
C PHE A 93 -2.81 -14.87 -10.89
N LEU A 94 -1.95 -13.99 -10.36
CA LEU A 94 -1.87 -13.70 -8.93
C LEU A 94 -3.02 -12.80 -8.45
N PHE A 95 -3.61 -12.00 -9.34
CA PHE A 95 -4.63 -11.00 -9.01
C PHE A 95 -5.81 -11.02 -9.99
N PRO A 96 -6.60 -12.12 -10.04
CA PRO A 96 -7.79 -12.16 -10.87
C PRO A 96 -8.78 -11.04 -10.48
N SER A 97 -9.23 -10.32 -11.50
CA SER A 97 -9.97 -9.06 -11.44
C SER A 97 -11.38 -9.23 -10.89
N LEU A 98 -11.80 -8.44 -9.88
CA LEU A 98 -13.20 -8.33 -9.41
C LEU A 98 -13.97 -9.66 -9.46
N GLU A 99 -13.41 -10.75 -8.95
CA GLU A 99 -14.15 -12.01 -8.80
C GLU A 99 -14.63 -12.11 -7.36
N ALA A 100 -15.79 -12.66 -7.07
CA ALA A 100 -16.17 -12.97 -5.69
C ALA A 100 -15.86 -14.45 -5.45
N LEU A 101 -14.57 -14.80 -5.49
CA LEU A 101 -14.05 -16.16 -5.32
C LEU A 101 -13.02 -16.26 -4.21
N ASP A 102 -13.08 -17.40 -3.52
CA ASP A 102 -12.04 -17.84 -2.59
C ASP A 102 -10.79 -18.26 -3.37
N SER A 103 -9.62 -17.82 -2.91
CA SER A 103 -8.35 -18.20 -3.51
C SER A 103 -7.24 -18.29 -2.49
N THR A 104 -6.27 -19.16 -2.75
CA THR A 104 -5.02 -19.24 -1.97
C THR A 104 -3.86 -19.30 -2.94
N ILE A 105 -2.88 -18.43 -2.71
CA ILE A 105 -1.76 -18.20 -3.60
C ILE A 105 -0.48 -18.13 -2.76
N TYR A 106 0.58 -18.77 -3.24
CA TYR A 106 1.90 -18.63 -2.64
C TYR A 106 2.58 -17.38 -3.21
N CYS A 107 3.01 -16.49 -2.33
CA CYS A 107 3.65 -15.26 -2.75
C CYS A 107 5.05 -15.59 -3.27
N LEU A 108 5.42 -14.99 -4.40
CA LEU A 108 6.66 -15.32 -5.11
C LEU A 108 7.92 -15.10 -4.28
N GLY A 109 7.90 -14.13 -3.35
CA GLY A 109 9.01 -13.86 -2.43
C GLY A 109 8.95 -14.65 -1.12
N GLY A 110 8.06 -15.63 -1.01
CA GLY A 110 7.78 -16.40 0.20
C GLY A 110 6.49 -15.97 0.90
N GLY A 111 5.94 -16.87 1.71
CA GLY A 111 4.68 -16.69 2.41
C GLY A 111 3.46 -17.09 1.59
N SER A 112 2.28 -16.67 2.05
CA SER A 112 1.01 -16.97 1.39
C SER A 112 0.02 -15.82 1.49
N TYR A 113 -0.88 -15.79 0.51
CA TYR A 113 -2.02 -14.91 0.41
C TYR A 113 -3.27 -15.79 0.31
N THR A 114 -4.24 -15.53 1.17
CA THR A 114 -5.56 -16.15 1.10
C THR A 114 -6.61 -15.06 0.92
N ARG A 115 -7.59 -15.32 0.07
CA ARG A 115 -8.77 -14.51 -0.13
C ARG A 115 -9.98 -15.36 0.17
N THR A 116 -10.89 -14.84 0.98
CA THR A 116 -12.12 -15.51 1.38
C THR A 116 -13.28 -14.57 1.19
N VAL A 117 -14.26 -14.96 0.40
CA VAL A 117 -15.51 -14.22 0.19
C VAL A 117 -16.36 -14.39 1.43
N THR A 118 -16.67 -13.26 2.06
CA THR A 118 -17.44 -13.23 3.31
C THR A 118 -18.91 -12.90 3.08
N SER A 119 -19.25 -12.25 1.97
CA SER A 119 -20.63 -12.01 1.52
C SER A 119 -20.69 -11.65 0.04
N GLY A 120 -21.85 -11.87 -0.59
CA GLY A 120 -22.06 -11.66 -2.03
C GLY A 120 -21.82 -12.92 -2.85
N THR A 121 -22.13 -12.86 -4.15
CA THR A 121 -21.95 -13.96 -5.12
C THR A 121 -21.00 -13.54 -6.23
N ASP A 122 -20.32 -14.54 -6.77
CA ASP A 122 -19.31 -14.39 -7.81
C ASP A 122 -19.89 -13.84 -9.13
N PHE A 123 -19.03 -13.15 -9.87
CA PHE A 123 -19.26 -12.63 -11.20
C PHE A 123 -19.50 -13.72 -12.25
N TYR A 124 -19.19 -14.99 -11.95
CA TYR A 124 -19.46 -16.12 -12.84
C TYR A 124 -20.94 -16.53 -12.86
N ASP A 125 -21.65 -16.37 -11.74
CA ASP A 125 -23.05 -16.81 -11.57
C ASP A 125 -24.08 -15.64 -11.59
N GLY A 126 -23.58 -14.40 -11.72
CA GLY A 126 -24.37 -13.17 -11.71
C GLY A 126 -23.79 -12.18 -10.70
N PRO A 127 -23.13 -11.09 -11.14
CA PRO A 127 -22.43 -10.20 -10.24
C PRO A 127 -23.39 -9.56 -9.26
N SER A 128 -23.07 -9.70 -7.97
CA SER A 128 -23.76 -8.97 -6.93
C SER A 128 -23.39 -7.48 -7.00
N ALA A 129 -24.38 -6.60 -6.77
CA ALA A 129 -24.13 -5.15 -6.71
C ALA A 129 -23.16 -4.76 -5.59
N SER A 130 -22.93 -5.67 -4.63
CA SER A 130 -21.98 -5.53 -3.53
C SER A 130 -21.47 -6.90 -3.09
N PHE A 131 -20.19 -6.98 -2.73
CA PHE A 131 -19.60 -8.18 -2.12
C PHE A 131 -18.51 -7.79 -1.13
N SER A 132 -18.18 -8.70 -0.21
CA SER A 132 -17.08 -8.52 0.75
C SER A 132 -16.10 -9.69 0.67
N VAL A 133 -14.81 -9.37 0.83
CA VAL A 133 -13.74 -10.37 0.93
C VAL A 133 -12.83 -10.05 2.10
N THR A 134 -12.36 -11.09 2.78
CA THR A 134 -11.25 -11.02 3.72
C THR A 134 -10.00 -11.52 3.02
N ARG A 135 -8.92 -10.76 3.13
CA ARG A 135 -7.59 -11.13 2.66
C ARG A 135 -6.71 -11.40 3.86
N SER A 136 -6.08 -12.56 3.89
CA SER A 136 -5.12 -12.94 4.93
C SER A 136 -3.75 -13.10 4.30
N LEU A 137 -2.81 -12.27 4.74
CA LEU A 137 -1.42 -12.29 4.32
C LEU A 137 -0.61 -12.96 5.43
N ASN A 138 0.22 -13.94 5.08
CA ASN A 138 1.12 -14.60 6.02
C ASN A 138 2.54 -14.53 5.49
N SER A 139 3.33 -13.60 6.04
CA SER A 139 4.69 -13.26 5.60
C SER A 139 4.81 -13.16 4.07
N CYS A 140 3.79 -12.60 3.43
CA CYS A 140 3.70 -12.56 1.98
C CYS A 140 4.61 -11.47 1.43
N LYS A 141 5.49 -11.83 0.50
CA LYS A 141 6.31 -10.89 -0.27
C LYS A 141 5.94 -10.96 -1.75
N PHE A 142 5.43 -9.84 -2.27
CA PHE A 142 5.07 -9.73 -3.68
C PHE A 142 6.33 -9.44 -4.51
N LEU A 143 6.70 -10.34 -5.43
CA LEU A 143 7.80 -10.12 -6.39
C LEU A 143 7.21 -9.74 -7.76
N PRO A 144 7.95 -9.02 -8.64
CA PRO A 144 9.38 -8.72 -8.57
C PRO A 144 9.76 -7.36 -7.94
N PHE A 145 8.80 -6.56 -7.51
CA PHE A 145 9.05 -5.17 -7.10
C PHE A 145 9.01 -4.94 -5.58
N GLY A 146 8.38 -5.85 -4.81
CA GLY A 146 8.21 -5.71 -3.37
C GLY A 146 9.47 -6.02 -2.56
N ALA A 147 9.86 -5.07 -1.71
CA ALA A 147 10.85 -5.26 -0.65
C ALA A 147 10.22 -5.40 0.74
N SER A 148 8.90 -5.62 0.77
CA SER A 148 8.13 -5.68 2.00
C SER A 148 7.52 -7.05 2.23
N TYR A 149 7.43 -7.42 3.50
CA TYR A 149 6.66 -8.58 3.96
C TYR A 149 5.37 -8.09 4.59
N HIS A 150 4.25 -8.64 4.14
CA HIS A 150 2.94 -8.30 4.64
C HIS A 150 2.40 -9.45 5.48
N ASN A 151 1.84 -9.12 6.63
CA ASN A 151 1.27 -10.10 7.55
C ASN A 151 -0.02 -9.55 8.19
N GLY A 152 -1.03 -10.39 8.37
CA GLY A 152 -2.32 -10.00 8.94
C GLY A 152 -3.42 -9.88 7.89
N ASP A 153 -4.55 -9.31 8.32
CA ASP A 153 -5.79 -9.35 7.57
C ASP A 153 -6.14 -8.00 6.95
N THR A 154 -6.92 -8.02 5.87
CA THR A 154 -7.50 -6.84 5.26
C THR A 154 -8.89 -7.19 4.76
N GLN A 155 -9.90 -6.52 5.30
CA GLN A 155 -11.27 -6.65 4.80
C GLN A 155 -11.51 -5.64 3.69
N VAL A 156 -12.19 -6.09 2.64
CA VAL A 156 -12.48 -5.30 1.45
C VAL A 156 -13.96 -5.44 1.16
N TYR A 157 -14.62 -4.32 0.92
CA TYR A 157 -16.04 -4.26 0.60
C TYR A 157 -16.28 -3.41 -0.63
N TRP A 158 -16.93 -4.02 -1.62
CA TRP A 158 -17.37 -3.37 -2.83
C TRP A 158 -18.87 -3.09 -2.77
N ASN A 159 -19.27 -1.94 -3.29
CA ASN A 159 -20.68 -1.56 -3.39
C ASN A 159 -20.96 -0.77 -4.68
N ASN A 160 -22.23 -0.74 -5.09
CA ASN A 160 -22.71 -0.08 -6.31
C ASN A 160 -21.98 -0.53 -7.58
N LEU A 161 -21.66 -1.82 -7.66
CA LEU A 161 -21.16 -2.43 -8.88
C LEU A 161 -22.31 -2.55 -9.90
N SER A 162 -22.02 -2.29 -11.16
CA SER A 162 -22.97 -2.54 -12.25
C SER A 162 -23.22 -4.05 -12.41
N ALA A 163 -24.43 -4.43 -12.83
CA ALA A 163 -24.72 -5.83 -13.17
C ALA A 163 -24.10 -6.25 -14.52
N SER A 164 -23.60 -5.31 -15.31
CA SER A 164 -22.99 -5.53 -16.63
C SER A 164 -21.70 -4.73 -16.79
N ALA A 165 -20.76 -5.24 -17.59
CA ALA A 165 -19.52 -4.53 -17.88
C ALA A 165 -19.78 -3.16 -18.55
N PRO A 166 -19.04 -2.09 -18.16
CA PRO A 166 -18.02 -2.07 -17.11
C PRO A 166 -18.64 -2.13 -15.71
N TYR A 167 -18.10 -2.99 -14.83
CA TYR A 167 -18.67 -3.19 -13.49
C TYR A 167 -18.40 -2.02 -12.54
N ILE A 168 -17.26 -1.38 -12.72
CA ILE A 168 -16.93 -0.12 -12.06
C ILE A 168 -17.37 1.02 -12.97
N GLN A 169 -18.15 1.92 -12.41
CA GLN A 169 -18.68 3.10 -13.07
C GLN A 169 -18.75 4.26 -12.07
N ALA A 170 -19.22 5.41 -12.53
CA ALA A 170 -19.52 6.52 -11.62
C ALA A 170 -20.47 6.05 -10.51
N GLY A 171 -20.12 6.31 -9.25
CA GLY A 171 -20.89 5.92 -8.07
C GLY A 171 -20.52 4.56 -7.47
N THR A 172 -19.66 3.77 -8.12
CA THR A 172 -19.08 2.56 -7.49
C THR A 172 -18.23 2.96 -6.29
N GLN A 173 -18.22 2.13 -5.25
CA GLN A 173 -17.49 2.37 -4.00
C GLN A 173 -16.66 1.16 -3.58
N LEU A 174 -15.49 1.42 -3.02
CA LEU A 174 -14.62 0.44 -2.39
C LEU A 174 -14.23 0.93 -1.00
N ARG A 175 -14.37 0.06 0.00
CA ARG A 175 -13.96 0.33 1.37
C ARG A 175 -13.01 -0.77 1.83
N ILE A 176 -11.93 -0.37 2.49
CA ILE A 176 -10.89 -1.28 2.96
C ILE A 176 -10.65 -1.03 4.45
N ALA A 177 -10.69 -2.09 5.24
CA ALA A 177 -10.30 -2.09 6.64
C ALA A 177 -9.00 -2.91 6.81
N PRO A 178 -7.83 -2.25 6.81
CA PRO A 178 -6.56 -2.92 7.03
C PRO A 178 -6.40 -3.25 8.52
N ASN A 179 -5.92 -4.45 8.81
CA ASN A 179 -5.40 -4.88 10.11
C ASN A 179 -4.18 -5.76 9.86
N ARG A 180 -3.09 -5.12 9.40
CA ARG A 180 -1.90 -5.81 8.90
C ARG A 180 -0.63 -5.11 9.35
N SER A 181 0.48 -5.83 9.34
CA SER A 181 1.83 -5.29 9.47
C SER A 181 2.57 -5.38 8.14
N ILE A 182 3.38 -4.36 7.86
CA ILE A 182 4.30 -4.28 6.72
C ILE A 182 5.71 -4.14 7.26
N THR A 183 6.56 -5.13 6.97
CA THR A 183 7.98 -5.10 7.29
C THR A 183 8.77 -4.76 6.03
N ASN A 184 9.37 -3.58 5.98
CA ASN A 184 10.16 -3.14 4.83
C ASN A 184 11.65 -3.43 5.05
N THR A 185 12.24 -4.30 4.23
CA THR A 185 13.65 -4.68 4.40
C THR A 185 14.63 -3.58 3.98
N ARG A 186 14.20 -2.59 3.18
CA ARG A 186 15.04 -1.44 2.79
C ARG A 186 15.19 -0.42 3.92
N ARG A 187 14.20 -0.35 4.81
CA ARG A 187 14.19 0.58 5.96
C ARG A 187 14.60 -0.13 7.26
N VAL A 188 15.77 -0.78 7.26
CA VAL A 188 16.38 -1.42 8.45
C VAL A 188 15.46 -2.48 9.10
N ASN A 189 14.74 -3.28 8.29
CA ASN A 189 13.79 -4.30 8.76
C ASN A 189 12.73 -3.76 9.76
N LYS A 190 12.34 -2.50 9.65
CA LYS A 190 11.27 -1.94 10.47
C LYS A 190 9.93 -2.55 10.09
N THR A 191 9.15 -2.89 11.12
CA THR A 191 7.78 -3.40 10.97
C THR A 191 6.80 -2.32 11.39
N PHE A 192 6.06 -1.80 10.40
CA PHE A 192 4.94 -0.90 10.62
C PHE A 192 3.67 -1.72 10.79
N THR A 193 2.93 -1.49 11.86
CA THR A 193 1.56 -1.98 12.00
C THR A 193 0.61 -0.93 11.45
N ILE A 194 -0.31 -1.35 10.58
CA ILE A 194 -1.30 -0.51 9.91
C ILE A 194 -2.68 -1.03 10.27
N ILE A 195 -3.46 -0.16 10.89
CA ILE A 195 -4.82 -0.47 11.37
C ILE A 195 -5.71 0.67 10.89
N GLY A 196 -6.88 0.40 10.29
CA GLY A 196 -7.85 1.47 10.00
C GLY A 196 -8.40 2.11 11.29
N ASN A 197 -9.08 3.26 11.19
CA ASN A 197 -9.59 4.01 12.35
C ASN A 197 -11.03 4.54 12.14
N GLY A 198 -11.97 3.66 11.80
CA GLY A 198 -13.25 4.03 11.18
C GLY A 198 -14.45 3.28 11.75
N SER A 199 -15.64 3.83 11.58
CA SER A 199 -16.87 3.14 11.96
C SER A 199 -17.26 2.10 10.90
N THR A 200 -17.23 0.82 11.31
CA THR A 200 -17.96 -0.34 10.75
C THR A 200 -17.96 -0.47 9.21
N ILE A 201 -17.13 -1.37 8.66
CA ILE A 201 -17.63 -2.23 7.57
C ILE A 201 -18.73 -3.06 8.24
N PRO A 202 -20.00 -3.09 7.74
CA PRO A 202 -21.23 -3.42 8.46
C PRO A 202 -21.37 -4.88 8.97
N SER A 203 -20.27 -5.43 9.47
CA SER A 203 -19.93 -6.83 9.57
C SER A 203 -19.76 -7.48 8.18
N PRO A 204 -19.17 -8.69 8.11
CA PRO A 204 -18.86 -9.62 9.19
C PRO A 204 -18.15 -9.34 10.51
N GLY A 205 -17.13 -8.49 10.66
CA GLY A 205 -16.40 -8.49 11.95
C GLY A 205 -15.50 -7.31 12.23
N ASN A 206 -16.05 -6.37 13.00
CA ASN A 206 -15.47 -5.25 13.75
C ASN A 206 -14.54 -4.26 13.04
N GLN A 207 -15.18 -3.16 12.61
CA GLN A 207 -14.72 -1.76 12.55
C GLN A 207 -13.44 -1.47 11.76
N ASP A 208 -13.15 -0.18 11.58
CA ASP A 208 -11.88 0.33 11.08
C ASP A 208 -11.68 0.46 9.56
N ILE A 209 -12.59 1.17 8.87
CA ILE A 209 -12.31 1.63 7.49
C ILE A 209 -11.06 2.52 7.52
N GLY A 210 -9.97 1.99 6.96
CA GLY A 210 -8.71 2.68 6.73
C GLY A 210 -8.74 3.50 5.45
N LEU A 211 -9.38 2.95 4.41
CA LEU A 211 -9.43 3.54 3.08
C LEU A 211 -10.84 3.48 2.50
N SER A 212 -11.28 4.56 1.86
CA SER A 212 -12.53 4.61 1.09
C SER A 212 -12.27 5.23 -0.27
N VAL A 213 -12.80 4.61 -1.31
CA VAL A 213 -12.66 5.06 -2.70
C VAL A 213 -14.04 5.15 -3.34
N ASP A 214 -14.30 6.29 -3.97
CA ASP A 214 -15.56 6.57 -4.68
C ASP A 214 -15.24 6.97 -6.12
N TRP A 215 -15.68 6.17 -7.09
CA TRP A 215 -15.42 6.44 -8.50
C TRP A 215 -16.33 7.53 -9.04
N SER A 216 -15.73 8.52 -9.69
CA SER A 216 -16.45 9.54 -10.46
C SER A 216 -16.54 9.18 -11.95
N SER A 217 -15.55 8.43 -12.46
CA SER A 217 -15.56 7.87 -13.80
C SER A 217 -14.59 6.69 -13.92
N ALA A 218 -14.87 5.77 -14.83
CA ALA A 218 -13.98 4.67 -15.18
C ALA A 218 -14.16 4.30 -16.66
N SER A 219 -13.06 4.06 -17.35
CA SER A 219 -13.01 3.65 -18.76
C SER A 219 -11.83 2.71 -19.00
N SER A 220 -11.71 2.17 -20.21
CA SER A 220 -10.59 1.30 -20.57
C SER A 220 -9.23 1.99 -20.52
N SER A 221 -9.18 3.32 -20.70
CA SER A 221 -7.96 4.13 -20.78
C SER A 221 -7.66 4.93 -19.52
N GLY A 222 -8.57 5.00 -18.54
CA GLY A 222 -8.37 5.81 -17.34
C GLY A 222 -9.51 5.72 -16.34
N SER A 223 -9.31 6.35 -15.19
CA SER A 223 -10.35 6.47 -14.16
C SER A 223 -10.12 7.71 -13.32
N SER A 224 -11.19 8.26 -12.75
CA SER A 224 -11.11 9.33 -11.76
C SER A 224 -11.93 8.95 -10.54
N TYR A 225 -11.35 9.09 -9.35
CA TYR A 225 -11.98 8.72 -8.09
C TYR A 225 -11.50 9.61 -6.95
N THR A 226 -12.28 9.67 -5.87
CA THR A 226 -11.83 10.28 -4.62
C THR A 226 -11.36 9.22 -3.65
N LEU A 227 -10.24 9.48 -2.97
CA LEU A 227 -9.64 8.62 -1.95
C LEU A 227 -9.72 9.31 -0.58
N SER A 228 -10.30 8.63 0.40
CA SER A 228 -10.28 9.05 1.80
C SER A 228 -9.48 8.06 2.62
N ILE A 229 -8.59 8.58 3.46
CA ILE A 229 -7.70 7.80 4.33
C ILE A 229 -8.01 8.13 5.78
N ASN A 230 -8.03 7.11 6.62
CA ASN A 230 -8.15 7.22 8.06
C ASN A 230 -7.58 5.97 8.75
N GLU A 231 -6.28 5.97 9.01
CA GLU A 231 -5.57 4.80 9.56
C GLU A 231 -4.52 5.20 10.60
N THR A 232 -4.22 4.27 11.51
CA THR A 232 -3.11 4.36 12.44
C THR A 232 -1.94 3.54 11.92
N ARG A 233 -0.78 4.17 11.83
CA ARG A 233 0.50 3.53 11.55
C ARG A 233 1.35 3.58 12.82
N GLY A 234 1.86 2.43 13.26
CA GLY A 234 2.63 2.33 14.49
C GLY A 234 3.88 1.48 14.33
N VAL A 235 4.94 1.84 15.04
CA VAL A 235 6.15 1.02 15.20
C VAL A 235 6.33 0.76 16.68
N LYS A 236 6.57 -0.50 17.04
CA LYS A 236 6.84 -0.92 18.41
C LYS A 236 8.32 -1.27 18.59
N ASN A 237 8.86 -1.02 19.77
CA ASN A 237 10.15 -1.58 20.18
C ASN A 237 10.02 -3.07 20.56
N ASP A 238 11.14 -3.71 20.87
CA ASP A 238 11.19 -5.12 21.28
C ASP A 238 10.39 -5.42 22.56
N GLU A 239 10.09 -4.38 23.36
CA GLU A 239 9.28 -4.46 24.58
C GLU A 239 7.78 -4.27 24.31
N GLY A 240 7.38 -4.06 23.05
CA GLY A 240 6.00 -3.86 22.65
C GLY A 240 5.45 -2.44 22.86
N THR A 241 6.30 -1.48 23.22
CA THR A 241 5.95 -0.06 23.39
C THR A 241 5.97 0.67 22.05
N ASP A 242 4.94 1.46 21.77
CA ASP A 242 4.90 2.31 20.57
C ASP A 242 6.02 3.36 20.65
N ILE A 243 6.93 3.34 19.67
CA ILE A 243 8.00 4.35 19.49
C ILE A 243 7.67 5.33 18.38
N VAL A 244 6.78 4.94 17.47
CA VAL A 244 6.15 5.80 16.46
C VAL A 244 4.66 5.48 16.47
N ARG A 245 3.83 6.53 16.44
CA ARG A 245 2.38 6.41 16.29
C ARG A 245 1.85 7.58 15.50
N HIS A 246 1.43 7.30 14.28
CA HIS A 246 0.91 8.25 13.32
C HIS A 246 -0.56 7.95 13.05
N VAL A 247 -1.42 8.95 13.18
CA VAL A 247 -2.79 8.88 12.66
C VAL A 247 -2.83 9.64 11.35
N VAL A 248 -2.96 8.90 10.24
CA VAL A 248 -3.01 9.44 8.89
C VAL A 248 -4.46 9.61 8.49
N THR A 249 -4.84 10.84 8.13
CA THR A 249 -6.21 11.21 7.75
C THR A 249 -6.21 12.11 6.53
N THR A 250 -7.28 12.07 5.74
CA THR A 250 -7.54 13.08 4.70
C THR A 250 -8.61 14.05 5.20
N PRO A 251 -8.28 15.32 5.55
CA PRO A 251 -9.28 16.30 5.99
C PRO A 251 -10.38 16.54 4.94
N SER A 252 -9.99 16.44 3.67
CA SER A 252 -10.86 16.35 2.50
C SER A 252 -10.35 15.20 1.63
N SER A 253 -11.24 14.46 0.99
CA SER A 253 -10.85 13.37 0.10
C SER A 253 -9.87 13.84 -0.98
N LEU A 254 -8.85 13.04 -1.25
CA LEU A 254 -7.90 13.26 -2.33
C LEU A 254 -8.60 12.98 -3.65
N SER A 255 -8.38 13.81 -4.65
CA SER A 255 -8.77 13.52 -6.04
C SER A 255 -7.63 12.76 -6.71
N ILE A 256 -7.95 11.61 -7.30
CA ILE A 256 -6.99 10.82 -8.06
C ILE A 256 -7.51 10.62 -9.48
N THR A 257 -6.70 11.02 -10.45
CA THR A 257 -6.95 10.78 -11.88
C THR A 257 -5.87 9.87 -12.44
N THR A 258 -6.30 8.84 -13.16
CA THR A 258 -5.44 7.84 -13.75
C THR A 258 -5.52 7.91 -15.26
N ASP A 259 -4.39 8.06 -15.93
CA ASP A 259 -4.25 7.95 -17.38
C ASP A 259 -3.32 6.77 -17.71
N LYS A 260 -3.90 5.72 -18.28
CA LYS A 260 -3.15 4.50 -18.63
C LYS A 260 -2.30 4.68 -19.88
N ASN A 261 -2.71 5.56 -20.79
CA ASN A 261 -1.97 5.81 -22.02
C ASN A 261 -0.69 6.61 -21.71
N ALA A 262 -0.80 7.59 -20.81
CA ALA A 262 0.36 8.31 -20.30
C ALA A 262 1.14 7.51 -19.26
N GLY A 263 0.53 6.48 -18.65
CA GLY A 263 1.14 5.69 -17.59
C GLY A 263 1.27 6.47 -16.28
N THR A 264 0.33 7.37 -15.99
CA THR A 264 0.40 8.30 -14.86
C THR A 264 -0.82 8.23 -13.94
N ARG A 265 -0.60 8.63 -12.70
CA ARG A 265 -1.61 8.93 -11.67
C ARG A 265 -1.33 10.31 -11.13
N VAL A 266 -2.33 11.18 -11.15
CA VAL A 266 -2.25 12.54 -10.61
C VAL A 266 -3.05 12.58 -9.31
N VAL A 267 -2.44 13.11 -8.25
CA VAL A 267 -3.06 13.29 -6.93
C VAL A 267 -3.16 14.76 -6.60
N ASP A 268 -4.34 15.14 -6.14
CA ASP A 268 -4.63 16.46 -5.63
C ASP A 268 -5.35 16.35 -4.28
N GLY A 269 -5.04 17.25 -3.34
CA GLY A 269 -5.72 17.35 -2.05
C GLY A 269 -4.78 17.28 -0.86
N THR A 270 -5.29 16.97 0.32
CA THR A 270 -4.55 17.09 1.58
C THR A 270 -4.56 15.80 2.40
N VAL A 271 -3.38 15.43 2.89
CA VAL A 271 -3.20 14.40 3.91
C VAL A 271 -2.66 15.06 5.19
N LYS A 272 -3.21 14.65 6.33
CA LYS A 272 -2.81 15.07 7.66
C LYS A 272 -2.26 13.86 8.41
N VAL A 273 -1.09 14.00 8.98
CA VAL A 273 -0.44 13.00 9.83
C VAL A 273 -0.29 13.58 11.23
N ASP A 274 -1.06 13.06 12.18
CA ASP A 274 -0.93 13.38 13.60
C ASP A 274 0.08 12.44 14.26
N HIS A 275 1.24 13.00 14.62
CA HIS A 275 2.28 12.27 15.33
C HIS A 275 2.02 12.31 16.83
N GLN A 276 1.25 11.33 17.32
CA GLN A 276 0.71 11.32 18.68
C GLN A 276 1.78 11.32 19.78
N ILE A 277 2.88 10.59 19.57
CA ILE A 277 3.98 10.52 20.57
C ILE A 277 4.76 11.84 20.66
N ALA A 278 5.02 12.50 19.53
CA ALA A 278 5.80 13.74 19.51
C ALA A 278 4.91 15.01 19.65
N GLY A 279 3.59 14.88 19.52
CA GLY A 279 2.62 15.95 19.75
C GLY A 279 2.56 17.02 18.66
N PHE A 280 2.90 16.69 17.42
CA PHE A 280 2.80 17.60 16.28
C PHE A 280 2.03 16.96 15.13
N ILE A 281 1.54 17.82 14.23
CA ILE A 281 0.77 17.45 13.05
C ILE A 281 1.55 17.89 11.82
N VAL A 282 1.73 17.00 10.86
CA VAL A 282 2.19 17.32 9.50
C VAL A 282 1.00 17.34 8.57
N THR A 283 0.86 18.41 7.79
CA THR A 283 -0.12 18.53 6.71
C THR A 283 0.62 18.57 5.40
N LEU A 284 0.35 17.59 4.54
CA LEU A 284 0.87 17.43 3.20
C LEU A 284 -0.22 17.84 2.21
N THR A 285 0.05 18.81 1.34
CA THR A 285 -0.89 19.21 0.27
C THR A 285 -0.29 18.89 -1.07
N PHE A 286 -0.95 17.97 -1.77
CA PHE A 286 -0.61 17.46 -3.08
C PHE A 286 -1.15 18.43 -4.13
N ASN A 287 -0.25 18.99 -4.94
CA ASN A 287 -0.61 19.93 -6.02
C ASN A 287 -0.29 19.28 -7.36
N SER A 288 -1.26 18.51 -7.87
CA SER A 288 -1.17 17.72 -9.11
C SER A 288 0.10 16.88 -9.16
N ALA A 289 0.44 16.30 -8.02
CA ALA A 289 1.61 15.48 -7.86
C ALA A 289 1.40 14.19 -8.68
N THR A 290 2.41 13.80 -9.45
CA THR A 290 2.30 12.76 -10.47
C THR A 290 3.16 11.56 -10.11
N TRP A 291 2.54 10.39 -10.17
CA TRP A 291 3.17 9.09 -9.99
C TRP A 291 3.02 8.24 -11.23
N ASN A 292 3.91 7.28 -11.37
CA ASN A 292 3.83 6.26 -12.39
C ASN A 292 2.72 5.27 -12.05
N TYR A 293 1.88 4.98 -13.04
CA TYR A 293 0.74 4.08 -12.91
C TYR A 293 1.13 2.65 -12.54
N THR A 294 2.25 2.16 -13.04
CA THR A 294 2.64 0.74 -12.98
C THR A 294 3.45 0.42 -11.73
N ASN A 295 4.43 1.26 -11.38
CA ASN A 295 5.36 0.99 -10.29
C ASN A 295 5.19 1.91 -9.07
N CYS A 296 4.20 2.80 -9.10
CA CYS A 296 3.89 3.73 -8.02
C CYS A 296 5.07 4.64 -7.64
N LEU A 297 6.09 4.80 -8.50
CA LEU A 297 7.20 5.70 -8.24
C LEU A 297 6.82 7.14 -8.61
N PRO A 298 7.34 8.14 -7.89
CA PRO A 298 7.12 9.54 -8.24
C PRO A 298 7.66 9.85 -9.64
N VAL A 299 7.00 10.77 -10.34
CA VAL A 299 7.40 11.25 -11.67
C VAL A 299 7.72 12.73 -11.60
N SER A 300 6.78 13.55 -11.11
CA SER A 300 6.92 15.01 -11.09
C SER A 300 5.89 15.66 -10.18
N GLY A 301 6.15 16.91 -9.79
CA GLY A 301 5.23 17.76 -9.02
C GLY A 301 5.79 18.09 -7.64
N ASP A 302 4.97 18.78 -6.84
CA ASP A 302 5.38 19.24 -5.52
C ASP A 302 4.27 19.01 -4.50
N ILE A 303 4.69 18.61 -3.30
CA ILE A 303 3.81 18.49 -2.13
C ILE A 303 4.25 19.55 -1.13
N SER A 304 3.38 20.50 -0.81
CA SER A 304 3.69 21.48 0.24
C SER A 304 3.48 20.87 1.62
N LEU A 305 4.37 21.20 2.54
CA LEU A 305 4.43 20.66 3.89
C LEU A 305 4.20 21.77 4.91
N THR A 306 3.31 21.55 5.88
CA THR A 306 3.10 22.44 7.02
C THR A 306 3.08 21.63 8.31
N VAL A 307 3.87 22.03 9.30
CA VAL A 307 3.95 21.39 10.63
C VAL A 307 3.38 22.31 11.68
N THR A 308 2.53 21.78 12.57
CA THR A 308 1.91 22.51 13.68
C THR A 308 1.93 21.69 14.97
N GLY A 309 1.72 22.33 16.14
CA GLY A 309 1.73 21.67 17.45
C GLY A 309 3.01 21.94 18.23
N THR A 310 3.61 20.90 18.84
CA THR A 310 4.88 21.01 19.57
C THR A 310 6.06 21.45 18.68
N LYS A 311 5.90 21.31 17.35
CA LYS A 311 6.81 21.79 16.31
C LYS A 311 6.04 22.66 15.32
N THR A 312 6.73 23.65 14.76
CA THR A 312 6.22 24.47 13.66
C THR A 312 7.28 24.59 12.57
N ALA A 313 6.86 24.36 11.33
CA ALA A 313 7.70 24.45 10.15
C ALA A 313 6.84 24.53 8.89
N THR A 314 7.43 25.03 7.81
CA THR A 314 6.86 24.98 6.46
C THR A 314 7.92 24.50 5.49
N GLY A 315 7.51 23.80 4.44
CA GLY A 315 8.43 23.22 3.49
C GLY A 315 7.75 22.66 2.26
N SER A 316 8.50 21.86 1.52
CA SER A 316 8.03 21.17 0.32
C SER A 316 8.74 19.84 0.15
N ILE A 317 8.07 18.92 -0.54
CA ILE A 317 8.62 17.67 -1.02
C ILE A 317 8.53 17.71 -2.54
N ALA A 318 9.69 17.80 -3.18
CA ALA A 318 9.82 17.80 -4.62
C ALA A 318 9.81 16.35 -5.14
N LEU A 319 8.98 16.11 -6.15
CA LEU A 319 8.91 14.82 -6.83
C LEU A 319 9.77 14.87 -8.09
N SER A 320 10.63 13.87 -8.22
CA SER A 320 11.38 13.59 -9.44
C SER A 320 11.26 12.11 -9.76
N THR A 321 11.62 11.72 -10.99
CA THR A 321 11.51 10.32 -11.44
C THR A 321 12.21 9.37 -10.46
N GLY A 322 11.41 8.59 -9.71
CA GLY A 322 11.89 7.60 -8.75
C GLY A 322 12.42 8.15 -7.43
N SER A 323 12.35 9.47 -7.17
CA SER A 323 12.91 10.08 -5.96
C SER A 323 12.02 11.18 -5.37
N LEU A 324 12.02 11.27 -4.05
CA LEU A 324 11.37 12.31 -3.26
C LEU A 324 12.44 13.06 -2.47
N SER A 325 12.51 14.37 -2.63
CA SER A 325 13.41 15.23 -1.86
C SER A 325 12.59 16.18 -1.01
N TYR A 326 12.83 16.21 0.30
CA TYR A 326 12.15 17.12 1.21
C TYR A 326 13.07 18.25 1.67
N GLU A 327 12.48 19.40 1.89
CA GLU A 327 13.09 20.53 2.59
C GLU A 327 12.03 21.20 3.45
N TYR A 328 12.37 21.53 4.69
CA TYR A 328 11.53 22.38 5.51
C TYR A 328 12.36 23.33 6.38
N SER A 329 11.76 24.45 6.73
CA SER A 329 12.31 25.45 7.63
C SER A 329 11.32 25.77 8.74
N GLY A 330 11.82 25.86 9.97
CA GLY A 330 11.06 26.24 11.14
C GLY A 330 11.92 26.97 12.16
N PRO A 331 11.31 27.59 13.19
CA PRO A 331 12.03 28.45 14.15
C PRO A 331 13.15 27.75 14.93
N ARG A 332 13.09 26.42 15.04
CA ARG A 332 14.03 25.61 15.84
C ARG A 332 14.93 24.70 15.02
N ARG A 333 14.58 24.41 13.76
CA ARG A 333 15.32 23.46 12.93
C ARG A 333 14.97 23.68 11.45
N ASN A 334 15.99 23.60 10.61
CA ASN A 334 15.86 23.39 9.18
C ASN A 334 16.38 21.99 8.88
N SER A 335 15.77 21.32 7.92
CA SER A 335 16.19 19.98 7.52
C SER A 335 15.87 19.75 6.05
N SER A 336 16.70 18.94 5.40
CA SER A 336 16.50 18.48 4.05
C SER A 336 17.06 17.09 3.88
N GLY A 337 16.53 16.35 2.90
CA GLY A 337 16.96 14.99 2.62
C GLY A 337 16.10 14.33 1.56
N THR A 338 16.22 13.01 1.48
CA THR A 338 15.44 12.19 0.54
C THR A 338 14.54 11.23 1.29
N ILE A 339 13.35 10.97 0.76
CA ILE A 339 12.44 9.92 1.22
C ILE A 339 12.53 8.78 0.20
N ASP A 340 12.71 7.54 0.66
CA ASP A 340 12.61 6.36 -0.20
C ASP A 340 11.13 6.09 -0.51
N PRO A 341 10.64 6.29 -1.76
CA PRO A 341 9.22 6.18 -2.08
C PRO A 341 8.68 4.75 -1.99
N GLY A 342 9.52 3.72 -1.80
CA GLY A 342 9.10 2.32 -1.64
C GLY A 342 8.59 1.65 -2.93
N GLY A 343 7.95 2.40 -3.83
CA GLY A 343 7.23 1.88 -5.01
C GLY A 343 5.94 1.17 -4.62
N CYS A 344 5.30 0.48 -5.58
CA CYS A 344 4.29 -0.53 -5.24
C CYS A 344 5.02 -1.70 -4.56
N GLN A 345 4.58 -2.08 -3.35
CA GLN A 345 5.13 -3.10 -2.45
C GLN A 345 4.44 -4.49 -2.57
#